data_AF-M4BCW0-F1
#
_entry.id   AF-M4BCW0-F1
#
_cell.length_a   1.000
_cell.length_b   1.000
_cell.length_c   1.000
_cell.angle_alpha   90.00
_cell.angle_beta   90.00
_cell.angle_gamma   90.00
#
_symmetry.space_group_name_H-M   'P 1'
#
loop_
_entity.id
_entity.type
_entity.pdbx_description
1 polymer ?
#
loop_
_entity_poly.entity_id
_entity_poly.type
_entity_poly.pdbx_seq_one_letter_code
_entity_poly.pdbx_strand_id
1 'polypeptide(L)'
;MEAVSESSQFSYYKHGVTKNIDTANVIFILVSDIGVGEMEQVMIQYETRNEIPTVQLERVVKAALDDQWKRLEFGKMIDRHIVEIIALKLKQLDNNYRGKYWHRLWIDEPIADYMSRLDSVHYKVRSAVVNGKVKSSKVFAKYGARDVETGPIQLLKSKLLRYLRPFDPDAEIRISQDPHTKDISIVSCSLKDVTVPSSRKSESQSSSRVVLGKQDPDTRDEFIRVGCVTKWSGPFE
;
A
#
# COMPACT_ATOMS: atom_id res chain seq x y z
N MET A 1 -9.05 15.76 5.43
CA MET A 1 -9.96 16.19 4.34
C MET A 1 -9.82 17.69 4.20
N GLU A 2 -8.61 18.20 3.92
CA GLU A 2 -8.26 19.63 4.05
C GLU A 2 -7.70 20.21 2.74
N ALA A 3 -8.34 19.92 1.62
CA ALA A 3 -7.96 20.51 0.32
C ALA A 3 -9.06 21.40 -0.28
N VAL A 4 -10.11 21.71 0.49
CA VAL A 4 -11.20 22.58 0.06
C VAL A 4 -11.31 23.70 1.10
N SER A 5 -10.87 24.90 0.73
CA SER A 5 -11.09 26.09 1.56
C SER A 5 -12.58 26.43 1.51
N GLU A 6 -13.23 26.51 2.67
CA GLU A 6 -14.64 26.96 2.80
C GLU A 6 -14.86 28.38 2.26
N SER A 7 -13.78 29.15 2.06
CA SER A 7 -13.79 30.51 1.54
C SER A 7 -12.76 30.72 0.42
N SER A 8 -12.73 29.82 -0.58
CA SER A 8 -11.89 30.05 -1.76
C SER A 8 -12.45 31.18 -2.64
N GLN A 9 -11.64 32.21 -2.92
CA GLN A 9 -12.00 33.31 -3.81
C GLN A 9 -10.90 33.54 -4.85
N PHE A 10 -11.32 33.78 -6.09
CA PHE A 10 -10.46 34.22 -7.17
C PHE A 10 -10.62 35.72 -7.38
N SER A 11 -9.56 36.49 -7.11
CA SER A 11 -9.51 37.93 -7.31
C SER A 11 -8.73 38.27 -8.56
N TYR A 12 -9.28 39.12 -9.44
CA TYR A 12 -8.58 39.65 -10.60
C TYR A 12 -8.84 41.14 -10.80
N TYR A 13 -7.85 41.84 -11.34
CA TYR A 13 -7.93 43.27 -11.59
C TYR A 13 -8.35 43.54 -13.03
N LYS A 14 -9.40 44.35 -13.24
CA LYS A 14 -9.85 44.73 -14.58
C LYS A 14 -10.41 46.16 -14.56
N HIS A 15 -9.82 47.05 -15.37
CA HIS A 15 -10.23 48.45 -15.53
C HIS A 15 -10.31 49.24 -14.22
N GLY A 16 -9.25 49.25 -13.40
CA GLY A 16 -9.26 50.07 -12.18
C GLY A 16 -9.90 49.41 -10.95
N VAL A 17 -10.62 48.30 -11.13
CA VAL A 17 -11.42 47.66 -10.08
C VAL A 17 -10.98 46.21 -9.87
N THR A 18 -10.78 45.83 -8.62
CA THR A 18 -10.58 44.44 -8.21
C THR A 18 -11.93 43.73 -8.15
N LYS A 19 -12.08 42.66 -8.92
CA LYS A 19 -13.25 41.77 -8.86
C LYS A 19 -12.89 40.50 -8.13
N ASN A 20 -13.76 40.08 -7.21
CA ASN A 20 -13.63 38.83 -6.48
C ASN A 20 -14.74 37.88 -6.93
N ILE A 21 -14.39 36.64 -7.26
CA ILE A 21 -15.30 35.56 -7.64
C ILE A 21 -15.19 34.49 -6.57
N ASP A 22 -16.31 34.06 -6.00
CA ASP A 22 -16.36 32.92 -5.09
C ASP A 22 -16.17 31.61 -5.88
N THR A 23 -15.22 30.79 -5.43
CA THR A 23 -14.86 29.52 -6.07
C THR A 23 -15.10 28.30 -5.15
N ALA A 24 -15.77 28.48 -4.01
CA ALA A 24 -15.92 27.44 -2.98
C ALA A 24 -16.61 26.15 -3.47
N ASN A 25 -17.46 26.24 -4.50
CA ASN A 25 -18.18 25.09 -5.09
C ASN A 25 -17.78 24.81 -6.54
N VAL A 26 -16.54 25.13 -6.94
CA VAL A 26 -16.09 25.00 -8.33
C VAL A 26 -14.96 23.96 -8.44
N ILE A 27 -15.08 23.07 -9.43
CA ILE A 27 -14.00 22.16 -9.83
C ILE A 27 -13.28 22.79 -11.02
N PHE A 28 -11.99 23.10 -10.85
CA PHE A 28 -11.14 23.54 -11.95
C PHE A 28 -10.55 22.34 -12.67
N ILE A 29 -10.93 22.17 -13.94
CA ILE A 29 -10.30 21.19 -14.84
C ILE A 29 -9.34 21.95 -15.76
N LEU A 30 -8.06 21.67 -15.62
CA LEU A 30 -7.01 22.23 -16.46
C LEU A 30 -6.64 21.20 -17.52
N VAL A 31 -6.96 21.50 -18.79
CA VAL A 31 -6.56 20.69 -19.94
C VAL A 31 -5.34 21.34 -20.57
N SER A 32 -4.31 20.55 -20.87
CA SER A 32 -3.08 21.02 -21.49
C SER A 32 -2.65 20.08 -22.60
N ASP A 33 -2.02 20.65 -23.62
CA ASP A 33 -1.38 20.03 -24.78
C ASP A 33 0.06 19.59 -24.52
N ILE A 34 0.51 19.63 -23.26
CA ILE A 34 1.82 19.12 -22.86
C ILE A 34 1.90 17.63 -23.19
N GLY A 35 2.92 17.25 -23.96
CA GLY A 35 3.17 15.88 -24.36
C GLY A 35 2.54 15.45 -25.68
N VAL A 36 1.89 16.37 -26.41
CA VAL A 36 1.26 16.05 -27.72
C VAL A 36 2.29 15.54 -28.72
N GLY A 37 3.45 16.19 -28.87
CA GLY A 37 4.46 15.76 -29.85
C GLY A 37 5.06 14.38 -29.52
N GLU A 38 5.26 14.09 -28.24
CA GLU A 38 5.75 12.79 -27.79
C GLU A 38 4.66 11.71 -27.92
N MET A 39 3.39 12.06 -27.69
CA MET A 39 2.26 11.16 -27.97
C MET A 39 2.12 10.88 -29.46
N GLU A 40 2.27 11.87 -30.32
CA GLU A 40 2.26 11.69 -31.79
C GLU A 40 3.36 10.73 -32.22
N GLN A 41 4.57 10.86 -31.69
CA GLN A 41 5.67 9.92 -31.96
C GLN A 41 5.34 8.48 -31.54
N VAL A 42 4.68 8.29 -30.39
CA VAL A 42 4.23 6.95 -29.97
C VAL A 42 3.13 6.45 -30.90
N MET A 43 2.17 7.29 -31.29
CA MET A 43 1.09 6.90 -32.16
C MET A 43 1.56 6.51 -33.56
N ILE A 44 2.62 7.15 -34.08
CA ILE A 44 3.21 6.79 -35.39
C ILE A 44 3.87 5.40 -35.36
N GLN A 45 4.28 4.91 -34.18
CA GLN A 45 4.92 3.59 -34.05
C GLN A 45 3.94 2.41 -34.14
N TYR A 46 2.62 2.67 -34.10
CA TYR A 46 1.58 1.65 -34.08
C TYR A 46 0.50 1.98 -35.13
N GLU A 47 -0.10 0.97 -35.78
CA GLU A 47 -1.12 1.21 -36.80
C GLU A 47 -2.43 1.70 -36.17
N THR A 48 -2.77 1.19 -34.98
CA THR A 48 -3.98 1.60 -34.27
C THR A 48 -3.71 1.95 -32.81
N ARG A 49 -4.51 2.86 -32.25
CA ARG A 49 -4.39 3.30 -30.84
C ARG A 49 -4.52 2.14 -29.84
N ASN A 50 -5.29 1.12 -30.17
CA ASN A 50 -5.56 -0.01 -29.28
C ASN A 50 -4.35 -0.95 -29.13
N GLU A 51 -3.39 -0.88 -30.04
CA GLU A 51 -2.14 -1.65 -29.99
C GLU A 51 -1.10 -1.01 -29.07
N ILE A 52 -1.27 0.29 -28.74
CA ILE A 52 -0.32 1.01 -27.90
C ILE A 52 -0.43 0.49 -26.46
N PRO A 53 0.65 -0.09 -25.89
CA PRO A 53 0.63 -0.52 -24.50
C PRO A 53 0.32 0.66 -23.57
N THR A 54 -0.66 0.50 -22.69
CA THR A 54 -1.09 1.55 -21.75
C THR A 54 0.08 2.09 -20.93
N VAL A 55 0.98 1.20 -20.50
CA VAL A 55 2.21 1.53 -19.76
C VAL A 55 3.13 2.46 -20.56
N GLN A 56 3.22 2.28 -21.87
CA GLN A 56 4.05 3.12 -22.74
C GLN A 56 3.45 4.51 -22.93
N LEU A 57 2.14 4.59 -23.17
CA LEU A 57 1.42 5.86 -23.28
C LEU A 57 1.51 6.67 -21.98
N GLU A 58 1.26 6.02 -20.85
CA GLU A 58 1.38 6.63 -19.52
C GLU A 58 2.80 7.12 -19.25
N ARG A 59 3.83 6.36 -19.63
CA ARG A 59 5.23 6.77 -19.45
C ARG A 59 5.54 8.05 -20.22
N VAL A 60 5.07 8.16 -21.45
CA VAL A 60 5.35 9.29 -22.34
C VAL A 60 4.63 10.56 -21.89
N VAL A 61 3.32 10.47 -21.62
CA VAL A 61 2.54 11.59 -21.06
C VAL A 61 3.16 12.08 -19.75
N LYS A 62 3.62 11.14 -18.92
CA LYS A 62 4.23 11.46 -17.63
C LYS A 62 5.60 12.13 -17.77
N ALA A 63 6.43 11.69 -18.71
CA ALA A 63 7.71 12.34 -18.98
C ALA A 63 7.51 13.80 -19.43
N ALA A 64 6.57 14.04 -20.34
CA ALA A 64 6.26 15.39 -20.80
C ALA A 64 5.74 16.30 -19.67
N LEU A 65 4.89 15.79 -18.78
CA LEU A 65 4.44 16.52 -17.59
C LEU A 65 5.58 16.78 -16.59
N ASP A 66 6.48 15.83 -16.40
CA ASP A 66 7.64 15.96 -15.51
C ASP A 66 8.68 16.96 -16.06
N ASP A 67 8.80 17.13 -17.38
CA ASP A 67 9.68 18.15 -17.99
C ASP A 67 9.14 19.57 -17.80
N GLN A 68 7.82 19.73 -17.81
CA GLN A 68 7.16 21.00 -17.53
C GLN A 68 7.08 21.31 -16.03
N TRP A 69 7.53 20.39 -15.17
CA TRP A 69 7.40 20.47 -13.72
C TRP A 69 8.08 21.70 -13.10
N LYS A 70 9.26 22.08 -13.60
CA LYS A 70 9.96 23.29 -13.15
C LYS A 70 9.21 24.58 -13.51
N ARG A 71 8.43 24.55 -14.60
CA ARG A 71 7.64 25.69 -15.10
C ARG A 71 6.28 25.79 -14.42
N LEU A 72 5.67 24.64 -14.12
CA LEU A 72 4.30 24.57 -13.63
C LEU A 72 4.18 24.66 -12.11
N GLU A 73 5.27 24.51 -11.35
CA GLU A 73 5.32 24.56 -9.88
C GLU A 73 4.27 23.70 -9.15
N PHE A 74 3.60 22.76 -9.83
CA PHE A 74 2.65 21.87 -9.17
C PHE A 74 3.36 21.13 -8.04
N GLY A 75 2.84 21.18 -6.83
CA GLY A 75 3.42 20.47 -5.69
C GLY A 75 3.01 18.99 -5.72
N LYS A 76 3.91 18.07 -6.09
CA LYS A 76 3.82 16.62 -5.79
C LYS A 76 4.44 16.31 -4.41
N MET A 77 4.69 17.32 -3.59
CA MET A 77 5.34 17.14 -2.30
C MET A 77 4.29 16.77 -1.25
N ILE A 78 4.23 15.48 -0.94
CA ILE A 78 3.47 14.97 0.19
C ILE A 78 4.36 15.08 1.42
N ASP A 79 4.01 15.97 2.35
CA ASP A 79 4.61 16.01 3.70
C ASP A 79 3.93 14.93 4.56
N ARG A 80 4.69 14.08 5.25
CA ARG A 80 4.24 13.10 6.27
C ARG A 80 3.14 12.06 5.95
N HIS A 81 2.44 12.09 4.81
CA HIS A 81 1.35 11.13 4.52
C HIS A 81 1.80 9.81 3.84
N ILE A 82 3.09 9.58 3.61
CA ILE A 82 3.55 8.33 2.97
C ILE A 82 3.15 7.10 3.80
N VAL A 83 3.26 7.17 5.13
CA VAL A 83 2.84 6.10 6.04
C VAL A 83 1.35 5.79 5.87
N GLU A 84 0.50 6.83 5.82
CA GLU A 84 -0.95 6.68 5.63
C GLU A 84 -1.27 6.08 4.26
N ILE A 85 -0.55 6.51 3.21
CA ILE A 85 -0.73 5.97 1.86
C ILE A 85 -0.31 4.50 1.80
N ILE A 86 0.81 4.12 2.43
CA ILE A 86 1.21 2.73 2.56
C ILE A 86 0.13 1.94 3.32
N ALA A 87 -0.36 2.43 4.45
CA ALA A 87 -1.41 1.76 5.21
C ALA A 87 -2.70 1.55 4.39
N LEU A 88 -3.11 2.54 3.61
CA LEU A 88 -4.24 2.42 2.68
C LEU A 88 -3.98 1.38 1.59
N LYS A 89 -2.77 1.36 1.03
CA LYS A 89 -2.36 0.39 0.00
C LYS A 89 -2.29 -1.03 0.53
N LEU A 90 -1.84 -1.21 1.77
CA LEU A 90 -1.85 -2.50 2.47
C LEU A 90 -3.28 -3.01 2.71
N LYS A 91 -4.22 -2.14 3.06
CA LYS A 91 -5.66 -2.49 3.13
C LYS A 91 -6.23 -2.86 1.75
N GLN A 92 -5.85 -2.12 0.70
CA GLN A 92 -6.24 -2.46 -0.68
C GLN A 92 -5.67 -3.81 -1.10
N LEU A 93 -4.42 -4.13 -0.73
CA LEU A 93 -3.78 -5.40 -1.01
C LEU A 93 -4.58 -6.57 -0.44
N ASP A 94 -5.01 -6.49 0.83
CA ASP A 94 -5.90 -7.48 1.42
C ASP A 94 -7.17 -7.65 0.56
N ASN A 95 -7.94 -6.56 0.39
CA ASN A 95 -9.23 -6.58 -0.32
C ASN A 95 -9.14 -7.13 -1.75
N ASN A 96 -8.07 -6.82 -2.49
CA ASN A 96 -7.91 -7.22 -3.89
C ASN A 96 -7.72 -8.74 -4.09
N TYR A 97 -7.22 -9.42 -3.06
CA TYR A 97 -6.85 -10.84 -3.11
C TYR A 97 -7.62 -11.74 -2.14
N ARG A 98 -8.55 -11.18 -1.36
CA ARG A 98 -9.49 -11.97 -0.54
C ARG A 98 -10.25 -13.00 -1.38
N GLY A 99 -10.42 -14.19 -0.84
CA GLY A 99 -11.06 -15.34 -1.49
C GLY A 99 -10.25 -15.94 -2.66
N LYS A 100 -9.07 -15.40 -2.98
CA LYS A 100 -8.17 -15.94 -4.02
C LYS A 100 -6.93 -16.57 -3.41
N TYR A 101 -6.25 -15.83 -2.55
CA TYR A 101 -5.00 -16.26 -1.92
C TYR A 101 -5.12 -16.46 -0.40
N TRP A 102 -6.12 -15.84 0.21
CA TRP A 102 -6.42 -15.87 1.64
C TRP A 102 -7.86 -15.41 1.87
N HIS A 103 -8.43 -15.75 3.02
CA HIS A 103 -9.70 -15.19 3.48
C HIS A 103 -9.50 -13.75 3.92
N ARG A 104 -8.44 -13.51 4.71
CA ARG A 104 -8.10 -12.19 5.24
C ARG A 104 -6.59 -12.04 5.43
N LEU A 105 -6.07 -10.84 5.14
CA LEU A 105 -4.71 -10.44 5.41
C LEU A 105 -4.66 -9.37 6.51
N TRP A 106 -4.17 -9.76 7.67
CA TRP A 106 -3.88 -8.91 8.82
C TRP A 106 -2.46 -8.39 8.75
N ILE A 107 -2.29 -7.08 8.86
CA ILE A 107 -0.98 -6.43 8.81
C ILE A 107 -0.89 -5.51 10.01
N ASP A 108 0.08 -5.76 10.89
CA ASP A 108 0.28 -4.96 12.09
C ASP A 108 0.61 -3.49 11.72
N GLU A 109 0.09 -2.55 12.51
CA GLU A 109 0.19 -1.10 12.26
C GLU A 109 1.63 -0.57 12.03
N PRO A 110 2.66 -1.03 12.77
CA PRO A 110 4.03 -0.54 12.60
C PRO A 110 4.64 -0.85 11.23
N ILE A 111 4.09 -1.82 10.48
CA ILE A 111 4.64 -2.22 9.19
C ILE A 111 4.58 -1.08 8.17
N ALA A 112 3.52 -0.28 8.18
CA ALA A 112 3.39 0.84 7.24
C ALA A 112 4.48 1.90 7.47
N ASP A 113 4.74 2.20 8.75
CA ASP A 113 5.78 3.12 9.16
C ASP A 113 7.18 2.57 8.86
N TYR A 114 7.43 1.29 9.13
CA TYR A 114 8.68 0.62 8.74
C TYR A 114 8.90 0.67 7.22
N MET A 115 7.90 0.31 6.43
CA MET A 115 7.97 0.30 4.96
C MET A 115 8.20 1.70 4.36
N SER A 116 7.76 2.75 5.05
CA SER A 116 7.99 4.13 4.60
C SER A 116 9.46 4.55 4.64
N ARG A 117 10.30 3.85 5.41
CA ARG A 117 11.72 4.17 5.61
C ARG A 117 12.65 3.33 4.73
N LEU A 118 12.10 2.41 3.94
CA LEU A 118 12.88 1.59 3.03
C LEU A 118 13.49 2.44 1.91
N ASP A 119 14.70 2.07 1.47
CA ASP A 119 15.45 2.76 0.42
C ASP A 119 14.71 2.85 -0.92
N SER A 120 13.73 1.96 -1.12
CA SER A 120 12.81 2.01 -2.27
C SER A 120 11.97 3.29 -2.34
N VAL A 121 11.83 4.05 -1.25
CA VAL A 121 11.12 5.34 -1.22
C VAL A 121 12.14 6.48 -1.19
N HIS A 122 12.23 7.25 -2.28
CA HIS A 122 13.23 8.31 -2.39
C HIS A 122 12.79 9.58 -1.67
N TYR A 123 13.58 10.01 -0.68
CA TYR A 123 13.36 11.27 0.03
C TYR A 123 14.36 12.36 -0.40
N LYS A 124 13.94 13.63 -0.26
CA LYS A 124 14.77 14.81 -0.52
C LYS A 124 14.53 15.85 0.57
N VAL A 125 15.62 16.35 1.14
CA VAL A 125 15.58 17.47 2.08
C VAL A 125 15.45 18.78 1.31
N ARG A 126 14.53 19.65 1.73
CA ARG A 126 14.39 21.02 1.25
C ARG A 126 14.49 21.97 2.43
N SER A 127 15.25 23.04 2.24
CA SER A 127 15.49 24.05 3.27
C SER A 127 14.99 25.39 2.80
N ALA A 128 14.27 26.09 3.66
CA ALA A 128 13.88 27.48 3.44
C ALA A 128 14.96 28.40 4.03
N VAL A 129 15.57 29.22 3.18
CA VAL A 129 16.50 30.28 3.60
C VAL A 129 15.72 31.58 3.66
N VAL A 130 15.68 32.22 4.83
CA VAL A 130 15.04 33.53 5.01
C VAL A 130 16.11 34.48 5.54
N ASN A 131 16.33 35.59 4.83
CA ASN A 131 17.37 36.58 5.15
C ASN A 131 18.79 35.97 5.23
N GLY A 132 19.15 35.11 4.28
CA GLY A 132 20.48 34.50 4.19
C GLY A 132 20.79 33.43 5.25
N LYS A 133 19.87 33.15 6.19
CA LYS A 133 19.98 32.06 7.17
C LYS A 133 18.96 30.96 6.87
N VAL A 134 19.40 29.71 6.90
CA VAL A 134 18.51 28.54 6.84
C VAL A 134 17.58 28.59 8.05
N LYS A 135 16.28 28.79 7.81
CA LYS A 135 15.28 29.00 8.87
C LYS A 135 14.52 27.70 9.20
N SER A 136 14.39 26.79 8.25
CA SER A 136 13.84 25.44 8.47
C SER A 136 14.27 24.47 7.38
N SER A 137 14.40 23.19 7.71
CA SER A 137 14.57 22.09 6.77
C SER A 137 13.44 21.07 6.97
N LYS A 138 12.91 20.54 5.88
CA LYS A 138 11.90 19.48 5.86
C LYS A 138 12.29 18.39 4.87
N VAL A 139 11.91 17.16 5.18
CA VAL A 139 12.12 15.99 4.32
C VAL A 139 10.84 15.70 3.56
N PHE A 140 10.94 15.53 2.24
CA PHE A 140 9.80 15.23 1.37
C PHE A 140 10.08 13.99 0.54
N ALA A 141 9.04 13.20 0.23
CA ALA A 141 9.16 12.15 -0.78
C ALA A 141 9.36 12.80 -2.16
N LYS A 142 10.51 12.54 -2.80
CA LYS A 142 10.95 13.17 -4.06
C LYS A 142 9.92 12.97 -5.17
N TYR A 143 9.29 11.80 -5.22
CA TYR A 143 8.32 11.42 -6.25
C TYR A 143 6.90 11.23 -5.67
N GLY A 144 6.60 11.84 -4.51
CA GLY A 144 5.35 11.61 -3.79
C GLY A 144 5.17 10.13 -3.42
N ALA A 145 3.94 9.62 -3.47
CA ALA A 145 3.65 8.22 -3.17
C ALA A 145 3.81 7.26 -4.36
N ARG A 146 4.42 7.71 -5.46
CA ARG A 146 4.61 6.88 -6.66
C ARG A 146 5.44 5.64 -6.37
N ASP A 147 6.54 5.83 -5.65
CA ASP A 147 7.49 4.76 -5.36
C ASP A 147 6.93 3.72 -4.39
N VAL A 148 5.83 4.05 -3.68
CA VAL A 148 5.18 3.14 -2.74
C VAL A 148 4.64 1.88 -3.44
N GLU A 149 4.00 2.05 -4.60
CA GLU A 149 3.39 0.92 -5.32
C GLU A 149 4.47 0.00 -5.91
N THR A 150 5.46 0.57 -6.60
CA THR A 150 6.52 -0.20 -7.27
C THR A 150 7.66 -0.62 -6.35
N GLY A 151 7.74 -0.05 -5.15
CA GLY A 151 8.76 -0.36 -4.14
C GLY A 151 8.20 -1.27 -3.06
N PRO A 152 7.88 -0.74 -1.88
CA PRO A 152 7.60 -1.55 -0.69
C PRO A 152 6.35 -2.43 -0.85
N ILE A 153 5.29 -1.94 -1.49
CA ILE A 153 4.06 -2.74 -1.71
C ILE A 153 4.33 -3.92 -2.66
N GLN A 154 5.03 -3.67 -3.76
CA GLN A 154 5.40 -4.73 -4.71
C GLN A 154 6.33 -5.76 -4.06
N LEU A 155 7.28 -5.31 -3.23
CA LEU A 155 8.16 -6.21 -2.47
C LEU A 155 7.35 -7.12 -1.55
N LEU A 156 6.44 -6.56 -0.73
CA LEU A 156 5.59 -7.37 0.15
C LEU A 156 4.75 -8.37 -0.65
N LYS A 157 4.09 -7.90 -1.70
CA LYS A 157 3.29 -8.73 -2.60
C LYS A 157 4.10 -9.90 -3.14
N SER A 158 5.34 -9.66 -3.58
CA SER A 158 6.21 -10.72 -4.09
C SER A 158 6.53 -11.78 -3.01
N LYS A 159 6.81 -11.38 -1.77
CA LYS A 159 7.07 -12.31 -0.65
C LYS A 159 5.80 -13.12 -0.33
N LEU A 160 4.62 -12.49 -0.26
CA LEU A 160 3.35 -13.18 -0.04
C LEU A 160 3.07 -14.22 -1.13
N LEU A 161 3.12 -13.84 -2.41
CA LEU A 161 2.81 -14.75 -3.52
C LEU A 161 3.81 -15.90 -3.68
N ARG A 162 5.01 -15.76 -3.12
CA ARG A 162 6.03 -16.80 -3.09
C ARG A 162 5.82 -17.77 -1.92
N TYR A 163 5.66 -17.27 -0.70
CA TYR A 163 5.68 -18.08 0.51
C TYR A 163 4.30 -18.60 0.96
N LEU A 164 3.21 -18.02 0.46
CA LEU A 164 1.85 -18.51 0.76
C LEU A 164 1.41 -19.68 -0.11
N ARG A 165 2.27 -20.25 -0.96
CA ARG A 165 1.91 -21.43 -1.76
C ARG A 165 1.93 -22.71 -0.91
N PRO A 166 1.03 -23.67 -1.15
CA PRO A 166 -0.17 -23.55 -1.99
C PRO A 166 -1.17 -22.56 -1.36
N PHE A 167 -1.86 -21.79 -2.20
CA PHE A 167 -2.81 -20.78 -1.73
C PHE A 167 -4.01 -21.43 -1.06
N ASP A 168 -4.45 -20.84 0.04
CA ASP A 168 -5.57 -21.30 0.85
C ASP A 168 -6.55 -20.12 1.00
N PRO A 169 -7.64 -20.08 0.22
CA PRO A 169 -8.59 -18.96 0.24
C PRO A 169 -9.38 -18.86 1.54
N ASP A 170 -9.29 -19.86 2.42
CA ASP A 170 -9.96 -19.90 3.72
C ASP A 170 -8.99 -19.54 4.88
N ALA A 171 -7.69 -19.41 4.59
CA ALA A 171 -6.69 -19.06 5.61
C ALA A 171 -6.73 -17.58 5.99
N GLU A 172 -6.51 -17.31 7.27
CA GLU A 172 -6.14 -15.99 7.76
C GLU A 172 -4.62 -15.84 7.76
N ILE A 173 -4.13 -14.80 7.09
CA ILE A 173 -2.70 -14.48 7.01
C ILE A 173 -2.42 -13.31 7.94
N ARG A 174 -1.38 -13.41 8.77
CA ARG A 174 -0.91 -12.33 9.63
C ARG A 174 0.53 -11.98 9.30
N ILE A 175 0.77 -10.68 9.14
CA ILE A 175 2.09 -10.10 8.98
C ILE A 175 2.38 -9.25 10.21
N SER A 176 3.48 -9.58 10.89
CA SER A 176 3.94 -8.87 12.08
C SER A 176 5.41 -8.52 11.96
N GLN A 177 5.83 -7.46 12.66
CA GLN A 177 7.23 -7.09 12.80
C GLN A 177 7.72 -7.44 14.21
N ASP A 178 8.85 -8.12 14.31
CA ASP A 178 9.53 -8.31 15.59
C ASP A 178 10.08 -6.97 16.10
N PRO A 179 9.75 -6.54 17.34
CA PRO A 179 10.16 -5.23 17.84
C PRO A 179 11.67 -5.10 18.04
N HIS A 180 12.37 -6.21 18.27
CA HIS A 180 13.80 -6.27 18.56
C HIS A 180 14.64 -6.47 17.29
N THR A 181 14.35 -7.52 16.51
CA THR A 181 15.13 -7.84 15.30
C THR A 181 14.70 -7.04 14.08
N LYS A 182 13.51 -6.43 14.11
CA LYS A 182 12.84 -5.77 12.97
C LYS A 182 12.48 -6.72 11.83
N ASP A 183 12.66 -8.02 12.01
CA ASP A 183 12.24 -9.03 11.04
C ASP A 183 10.74 -9.02 10.84
N ILE A 184 10.32 -9.35 9.62
CA ILE A 184 8.93 -9.52 9.27
C ILE A 184 8.61 -11.01 9.27
N SER A 185 7.52 -11.38 9.92
CA SER A 185 6.98 -12.75 9.95
C SER A 185 5.65 -12.80 9.21
N ILE A 186 5.46 -13.84 8.40
CA ILE A 186 4.22 -14.15 7.69
C ILE A 186 3.71 -15.48 8.26
N VAL A 187 2.58 -15.42 8.96
CA VAL A 187 1.93 -16.58 9.58
C VAL A 187 0.61 -16.85 8.87
N SER A 188 0.34 -18.11 8.54
CA SER A 188 -0.91 -18.55 7.92
C SER A 188 -1.65 -19.45 8.91
N CYS A 189 -2.89 -19.10 9.24
CA CYS A 189 -3.75 -19.86 10.12
C CYS A 189 -4.97 -20.36 9.34
N SER A 190 -5.23 -21.67 9.34
CA SER A 190 -6.42 -22.24 8.73
C SER A 190 -7.08 -23.28 9.63
N LEU A 191 -8.35 -23.59 9.32
CA LEU A 191 -9.08 -24.64 10.01
C LEU A 191 -8.47 -25.98 9.62
N LYS A 192 -8.11 -26.78 10.63
CA LYS A 192 -7.69 -28.15 10.37
C LYS A 192 -8.93 -29.04 10.36
N ASP A 193 -9.22 -29.61 9.19
CA ASP A 193 -10.13 -30.77 9.14
C ASP A 193 -9.52 -31.90 9.97
N VAL A 194 -10.26 -32.33 10.98
CA VAL A 194 -9.92 -33.56 11.71
C VAL A 194 -10.33 -34.72 10.83
N THR A 195 -9.59 -34.98 9.75
CA THR A 195 -9.56 -36.33 9.18
C THR A 195 -8.88 -37.21 10.22
N VAL A 196 -9.67 -37.86 11.07
CA VAL A 196 -9.25 -38.98 11.90
C VAL A 196 -8.51 -39.97 10.99
N PRO A 197 -7.20 -40.23 11.19
CA PRO A 197 -6.55 -41.28 10.46
C PRO A 197 -7.08 -42.60 11.02
N SER A 198 -8.02 -43.19 10.30
CA SER A 198 -8.32 -44.61 10.44
C SER A 198 -7.06 -45.40 10.10
N SER A 199 -6.55 -46.13 11.11
CA SER A 199 -5.72 -47.32 11.06
C SER A 199 -4.23 -47.22 11.50
N ARG A 200 -4.02 -47.72 12.73
CA ARG A 200 -3.01 -48.70 13.18
C ARG A 200 -1.53 -48.48 12.81
N LYS A 201 -0.71 -48.13 13.81
CA LYS A 201 0.10 -49.11 14.58
C LYS A 201 0.69 -48.50 15.85
N SER A 202 0.74 -49.35 16.86
CA SER A 202 1.24 -49.28 18.24
C SER A 202 2.66 -48.72 18.42
N GLU A 203 2.85 -47.90 19.46
CA GLU A 203 3.81 -48.14 20.55
C GLU A 203 3.64 -47.09 21.68
N SER A 204 4.18 -47.42 22.85
CA SER A 204 3.61 -47.21 24.17
C SER A 204 4.33 -46.18 25.06
N GLN A 205 3.65 -45.75 26.13
CA GLN A 205 4.13 -45.05 27.35
C GLN A 205 4.48 -43.55 27.16
N SER A 206 4.07 -42.60 28.00
CA SER A 206 3.85 -42.62 29.46
C SER A 206 2.92 -41.50 29.96
N SER A 207 2.41 -41.75 31.17
CA SER A 207 1.48 -41.01 32.04
C SER A 207 1.67 -39.48 32.20
N SER A 208 0.56 -38.74 32.22
CA SER A 208 0.25 -37.75 33.28
C SER A 208 -1.25 -37.40 33.31
N ARG A 209 -1.90 -37.75 34.42
CA ARG A 209 -3.32 -37.49 34.76
C ARG A 209 -3.63 -35.99 34.83
N VAL A 210 -4.74 -35.57 34.23
CA VAL A 210 -5.53 -34.40 34.68
C VAL A 210 -6.99 -34.83 34.83
N VAL A 211 -7.58 -34.36 35.93
CA VAL A 211 -8.81 -34.80 36.58
C VAL A 211 -10.06 -34.50 35.74
N LEU A 212 -10.95 -35.49 35.62
CA LEU A 212 -12.29 -35.34 35.03
C LEU A 212 -13.16 -34.40 35.87
N GLY A 213 -13.51 -33.25 35.29
CA GLY A 213 -14.72 -32.50 35.64
C GLY A 213 -15.92 -33.06 34.87
N LYS A 214 -17.05 -33.19 35.56
CA LYS A 214 -18.30 -33.82 35.09
C LYS A 214 -18.84 -33.17 33.80
N GLN A 215 -19.28 -34.02 32.88
CA GLN A 215 -19.97 -33.67 31.64
C GLN A 215 -21.45 -33.35 31.93
N ASP A 216 -21.90 -32.17 31.49
CA ASP A 216 -23.30 -31.91 31.15
C ASP A 216 -23.54 -32.35 29.69
N PRO A 217 -24.68 -32.98 29.34
CA PRO A 217 -24.88 -33.61 28.03
C PRO A 217 -25.77 -32.77 27.09
N ASP A 218 -25.57 -31.46 26.93
CA ASP A 218 -26.41 -30.68 26.00
C ASP A 218 -25.81 -29.39 25.38
N THR A 219 -24.54 -29.42 24.98
CA THR A 219 -23.99 -28.44 24.02
C THR A 219 -22.98 -29.14 23.11
N ARG A 220 -23.34 -29.35 21.84
CA ARG A 220 -22.37 -29.70 20.79
C ARG A 220 -21.61 -28.43 20.39
N ASP A 221 -20.76 -27.94 21.28
CA ASP A 221 -19.70 -27.00 20.91
C ASP A 221 -18.61 -27.79 20.19
N GLU A 222 -18.74 -27.90 18.86
CA GLU A 222 -17.64 -28.36 18.01
C GLU A 222 -16.47 -27.37 18.14
N PHE A 223 -15.48 -27.73 18.95
CA PHE A 223 -14.24 -26.96 19.06
C PHE A 223 -13.50 -26.97 17.72
N ILE A 224 -13.64 -25.87 16.98
CA ILE A 224 -12.91 -25.63 15.73
C ILE A 224 -11.40 -25.52 16.06
N ARG A 225 -10.58 -26.46 15.56
CA ARG A 225 -9.13 -26.42 15.75
C ARG A 225 -8.47 -25.57 14.66
N VAL A 226 -7.96 -24.41 15.06
CA VAL A 226 -7.15 -23.53 14.20
C VAL A 226 -5.69 -23.97 14.25
N GLY A 227 -5.08 -24.21 13.08
CA GLY A 227 -3.67 -24.49 12.95
C GLY A 227 -2.93 -23.32 12.30
N CYS A 228 -1.95 -22.74 13.00
CA CYS A 228 -1.11 -21.67 12.48
C CYS A 228 0.29 -22.19 12.10
N VAL A 229 0.81 -21.74 10.97
CA VAL A 229 2.15 -22.09 10.47
C VAL A 229 2.86 -20.81 10.02
N THR A 230 4.07 -20.58 10.54
CA THR A 230 4.95 -19.53 10.02
C THR A 230 5.44 -19.92 8.63
N LYS A 231 4.99 -19.18 7.62
CA LYS A 231 5.33 -19.41 6.21
C LYS A 231 6.68 -18.80 5.85
N TRP A 232 7.04 -17.69 6.48
CA TRP A 232 8.32 -17.02 6.29
C TRP A 232 8.62 -16.09 7.46
N SER A 233 9.91 -15.93 7.79
CA SER A 233 10.40 -14.94 8.75
C SER A 233 11.79 -14.48 8.33
N GLY A 234 12.07 -13.19 8.42
CA GLY A 234 13.40 -12.64 8.17
C GLY A 234 13.40 -11.14 7.83
N PRO A 235 14.56 -10.62 7.39
CA PRO A 235 14.68 -9.23 7.02
C PRO A 235 13.81 -8.93 5.80
N PHE A 236 13.21 -7.74 5.78
CA PHE A 236 12.27 -7.38 4.74
C PHE A 236 12.93 -7.05 3.40
N GLU A 237 14.21 -6.70 3.41
CA GLU A 237 15.06 -6.45 2.23
C GLU A 237 15.13 -7.65 1.27
#